data_AF-A0A1Y0N7X0-F1
#
_entry.id   AF-A0A1Y0N7X0-F1
#
_cell.length_a   1.000
_cell.length_b   1.000
_cell.length_c   1.000
_cell.angle_alpha   90.00
_cell.angle_beta   90.00
_cell.angle_gamma   90.00
#
_symmetry.space_group_name_H-M   'P 1'
#
loop_
_entity.id
_entity.type
_entity.pdbx_description
1 polymer ?
#
loop_
_entity_poly.entity_id
_entity_poly.type
_entity_poly.pdbx_seq_one_letter_code
_entity_poly.pdbx_strand_id
1 'polypeptide(L)'
;MPATELQCKPAGTVAGKLLFIPTGVEGPLLPHMQDWVTAKLKAKQPVKDISNTVLVKGIKQWTAYEEKVGGKKVITVFKIT
;
A
#
# COMPACT_ATOMS: atom_id res chain seq x y z
N MET A 1 6.67 -13.73 -0.46
CA MET A 1 7.69 -12.71 -0.24
C MET A 1 7.21 -11.84 0.90
N PRO A 2 8.06 -11.57 1.91
CA PRO A 2 7.73 -10.69 3.02
C PRO A 2 7.35 -9.30 2.54
N ALA A 3 6.45 -8.66 3.27
CA ALA A 3 5.94 -7.34 2.96
C ALA A 3 5.85 -6.50 4.22
N THR A 4 6.53 -5.36 4.24
CA THR A 4 6.45 -4.41 5.36
C THR A 4 5.48 -3.31 5.00
N GLU A 5 4.49 -3.06 5.87
CA GLU A 5 3.61 -1.90 5.72
C GLU A 5 4.43 -0.60 5.83
N LEU A 6 4.13 0.36 4.97
CA LEU A 6 4.79 1.66 4.97
C LEU A 6 3.77 2.78 5.02
N GLN A 7 3.97 3.66 5.99
CA GLN A 7 3.29 4.94 5.96
C GLN A 7 3.92 5.82 4.88
N CYS A 8 3.08 6.29 3.97
CA CYS A 8 3.49 7.17 2.90
C CYS A 8 2.68 8.46 2.94
N LYS A 9 3.32 9.57 2.58
CA LYS A 9 2.64 10.84 2.32
C LYS A 9 2.52 11.05 0.80
N PRO A 10 1.36 11.51 0.31
CA PRO A 10 1.24 11.92 -1.08
C PRO A 10 2.14 13.12 -1.33
N ALA A 11 2.93 13.06 -2.39
CA ALA A 11 3.93 14.06 -2.76
C ALA A 11 3.64 14.73 -4.11
N GLY A 12 2.55 14.35 -4.78
CA GLY A 12 2.13 14.89 -6.06
C GLY A 12 1.85 13.77 -7.08
N THR A 13 1.94 14.11 -8.36
CA THR A 13 1.71 13.19 -9.48
C THR A 13 2.93 13.22 -10.39
N VAL A 14 3.47 12.05 -10.75
CA VAL A 14 4.58 11.92 -11.70
C VAL A 14 4.11 11.03 -12.85
N ALA A 15 4.23 11.52 -14.09
CA ALA A 15 3.80 10.80 -15.29
C ALA A 15 2.35 10.27 -15.20
N GLY A 16 1.43 11.05 -14.61
CA GLY A 16 0.03 10.66 -14.43
C GLY A 16 -0.24 9.66 -13.30
N LYS A 17 0.79 9.22 -12.56
CA LYS A 17 0.67 8.32 -11.39
C LYS A 17 0.87 9.10 -10.08
N LEU A 18 0.13 8.73 -9.03
CA LEU A 18 0.27 9.36 -7.71
C LEU A 18 1.62 8.99 -7.09
N LEU A 19 2.45 9.99 -6.78
CA LEU A 19 3.72 9.79 -6.11
C LEU A 19 3.52 9.79 -4.60
N PHE A 20 4.01 8.75 -3.95
CA PHE A 20 4.05 8.57 -2.52
C PHE A 20 5.51 8.59 -2.04
N ILE A 21 5.75 9.31 -0.94
CA ILE A 21 7.04 9.33 -0.25
C ILE A 21 6.87 8.61 1.08
N PRO A 22 7.62 7.53 1.34
CA PRO A 22 7.65 6.87 2.65
C PRO A 22 8.06 7.87 3.74
N THR A 23 7.34 7.90 4.84
CA THR A 23 7.64 8.79 5.97
C THR A 23 8.73 8.25 6.89
N GLY A 24 9.22 7.04 6.62
CA GLY A 24 10.17 6.32 7.49
C GLY A 24 9.51 5.56 8.64
N VAL A 25 8.18 5.69 8.81
CA VAL A 25 7.42 4.89 9.77
C VAL A 25 7.02 3.58 9.10
N GLU A 26 7.70 2.50 9.49
CA GLU A 26 7.40 1.15 9.06
C GLU A 26 6.36 0.54 10.01
N GLY A 27 5.33 -0.08 9.43
CA GLY A 27 4.31 -0.82 10.16
C GLY A 27 4.71 -2.29 10.35
N PRO A 28 3.74 -3.17 10.63
CA PRO A 28 4.02 -4.58 10.84
C PRO A 28 4.63 -5.24 9.59
N LEU A 29 5.63 -6.08 9.82
CA LEU A 29 6.16 -6.99 8.80
C LEU A 29 5.22 -8.18 8.66
N LEU A 30 4.77 -8.42 7.44
CA LEU A 30 3.92 -9.55 7.09
C LEU A 30 4.76 -10.61 6.37
N PRO A 31 4.62 -11.91 6.72
CA PRO A 31 5.31 -12.99 6.00
C PRO A 31 4.90 -13.06 4.52
N HIS A 32 3.62 -12.81 4.25
CA HIS A 32 3.07 -12.67 2.91
C HIS A 32 2.05 -11.53 2.86
N MET A 33 2.17 -10.65 1.85
CA MET A 33 1.16 -9.60 1.61
C MET A 33 -0.26 -10.18 1.43
N GLN A 34 -0.35 -11.39 0.87
CA GLN A 34 -1.61 -12.12 0.70
C GLN A 34 -2.36 -12.33 2.02
N ASP A 35 -1.66 -12.46 3.16
CA ASP A 35 -2.29 -12.61 4.47
C ASP A 35 -3.10 -11.36 4.85
N TRP A 36 -2.56 -10.18 4.54
CA TRP A 36 -3.26 -8.92 4.77
C TRP A 36 -4.48 -8.77 3.86
N VAL A 37 -4.33 -9.06 2.56
CA VAL A 37 -5.47 -9.02 1.61
C VAL A 37 -6.56 -9.99 2.06
N THR A 38 -6.17 -11.21 2.47
CA THR A 38 -7.11 -12.23 2.95
C THR A 38 -7.80 -11.80 4.25
N ALA A 39 -7.07 -11.17 5.18
CA ALA A 39 -7.65 -10.63 6.41
C ALA A 39 -8.69 -9.52 6.12
N LYS A 40 -8.39 -8.62 5.18
CA LYS A 40 -9.32 -7.56 4.74
C LYS A 40 -10.57 -8.13 4.07
N LEU A 41 -10.39 -9.11 3.17
CA LEU A 41 -11.50 -9.81 2.53
C LEU A 41 -12.38 -10.56 3.56
N LYS A 42 -11.77 -11.23 4.55
CA LYS A 42 -12.50 -11.86 5.67
C LYS A 42 -13.28 -10.83 6.50
N ALA A 43 -12.73 -9.63 6.70
CA ALA A 43 -13.40 -8.52 7.34
C ALA A 43 -14.46 -7.83 6.45
N LYS A 44 -14.76 -8.38 5.26
CA LYS A 44 -15.67 -7.81 4.26
C LYS A 44 -15.27 -6.40 3.81
N GLN A 45 -13.98 -6.08 3.90
CA GLN A 45 -13.42 -4.82 3.42
C GLN A 45 -12.91 -5.04 1.99
N PRO A 46 -13.51 -4.38 0.98
CA PRO A 46 -13.02 -4.47 -0.39
C PRO A 46 -11.66 -3.78 -0.49
N VAL A 47 -10.69 -4.53 -0.97
CA VAL A 47 -9.32 -4.09 -1.25
C VAL A 47 -9.07 -4.17 -2.75
N LYS A 48 -8.49 -3.11 -3.32
CA LYS A 48 -8.18 -2.98 -4.74
C LYS A 48 -6.70 -2.73 -4.93
N ASP A 49 -6.06 -3.51 -5.80
CA ASP A 49 -4.68 -3.24 -6.19
C ASP A 49 -4.60 -1.96 -7.03
N ILE A 50 -3.77 -1.02 -6.58
CA ILE A 50 -3.49 0.26 -7.26
C ILE A 50 -1.98 0.44 -7.50
N SER A 51 -1.21 -0.65 -7.46
CA SER A 51 0.25 -0.63 -7.69
C SER A 51 0.61 -0.11 -9.08
N ASN A 52 -0.29 -0.24 -10.05
CA ASN A 52 -0.06 0.27 -11.40
C ASN A 52 -0.33 1.78 -11.54
N THR A 53 -1.08 2.38 -10.62
CA THR A 53 -1.51 3.79 -10.68
C THR A 53 -0.76 4.70 -9.73
N VAL A 54 0.08 4.14 -8.86
CA VAL A 54 0.90 4.91 -7.92
C VAL A 54 2.39 4.66 -8.17
N LEU A 55 3.23 5.49 -7.56
CA LEU A 55 4.69 5.38 -7.57
C LEU A 55 5.18 5.64 -6.16
N VAL A 56 6.11 4.84 -5.66
CA VAL A 56 6.69 5.04 -4.33
C VAL A 56 8.16 5.39 -4.47
N LYS A 57 8.54 6.57 -3.99
CA LYS A 57 9.91 7.06 -4.12
C LYS A 57 10.86 6.27 -3.23
N GLY A 58 12.00 5.86 -3.78
CA GLY A 58 13.10 5.25 -3.03
C GLY A 58 12.91 3.77 -2.69
N ILE A 59 11.91 3.09 -3.27
CA ILE A 59 11.66 1.67 -3.04
C ILE A 59 11.72 0.92 -4.36
N LYS A 60 12.59 -0.10 -4.42
CA LYS A 60 12.78 -0.92 -5.62
C LYS A 60 11.56 -1.77 -5.94
N GLN A 61 10.98 -2.41 -4.92
CA GLN A 61 9.82 -3.27 -5.09
C GLN A 61 8.78 -2.95 -4.03
N TRP A 62 7.58 -2.63 -4.48
CA TRP A 62 6.49 -2.21 -3.62
C TRP A 62 5.16 -2.58 -4.25
N THR A 63 4.12 -2.59 -3.43
CA THR A 63 2.73 -2.77 -3.86
C THR A 63 1.84 -1.83 -3.06
N ALA A 64 0.74 -1.37 -3.65
CA ALA A 64 -0.19 -0.48 -2.99
C ALA A 64 -1.63 -0.97 -3.18
N TYR A 65 -2.38 -0.94 -2.08
CA TYR A 65 -3.78 -1.31 -2.03
C TYR A 65 -4.63 -0.13 -1.58
N GLU A 66 -5.75 0.06 -2.27
CA GLU A 66 -6.82 0.96 -1.85
C GLU A 66 -7.89 0.12 -1.16
N GLU A 67 -8.24 0.49 0.07
CA GLU A 67 -9.37 -0.08 0.80
C GLU A 67 -10.41 0.99 1.13
N LYS A 68 -11.68 0.57 1.31
CA LYS A 68 -12.76 1.48 1.71
C LYS A 68 -13.15 1.22 3.16
N VAL A 69 -12.72 2.10 4.06
CA VAL A 69 -13.01 2.03 5.50
C VAL A 69 -13.96 3.18 5.87
N GLY A 70 -15.16 2.86 6.35
CA GLY A 70 -16.13 3.86 6.79
C GLY A 70 -16.52 4.88 5.71
N GLY A 71 -16.54 4.47 4.44
CA GLY A 71 -16.82 5.34 3.29
C GLY A 71 -15.61 6.12 2.75
N LYS A 72 -14.49 6.14 3.47
CA LYS A 72 -13.24 6.80 3.03
C LYS A 72 -12.32 5.80 2.34
N LYS A 73 -11.61 6.26 1.32
CA LYS A 73 -10.55 5.50 0.66
C LYS A 73 -9.27 5.64 1.46
N VAL A 74 -8.71 4.52 1.90
CA VAL A 74 -7.42 4.43 2.60
C VAL A 74 -6.47 3.71 1.66
N ILE A 75 -5.27 4.27 1.46
CA ILE A 75 -4.24 3.67 0.63
C ILE A 75 -3.15 3.15 1.55
N THR A 76 -2.88 1.85 1.46
CA THR A 76 -1.82 1.17 2.21
C THR A 76 -0.74 0.72 1.24
N VAL A 77 0.51 1.12 1.50
CA VAL A 77 1.66 0.77 0.69
C VAL A 77 2.49 -0.27 1.43
N PHE A 78 2.98 -1.27 0.71
CA PHE A 78 3.89 -2.28 1.24
C PHE A 78 5.21 -2.27 0.48
N LYS A 79 6.32 -2.36 1.22
CA LYS A 79 7.65 -2.64 0.68
C LYS A 79 7.82 -4.14 0.59
N ILE A 80 8.16 -4.63 -0.59
CA ILE A 80 8.47 -6.04 -0.81
C ILE A 80 9.99 -6.20 -0.72
N THR A 81 10.43 -7.18 0.05
CA THR A 81 11.85 -7.52 0.25
C THR A 81 12.18 -8.90 -0.23
#